data_AF-A0A352CEE8-F1
#
_entry.id   AF-A0A352CEE8-F1
#
_cell.length_a   1.000
_cell.length_b   1.000
_cell.length_c   1.000
_cell.angle_alpha   90.00
_cell.angle_beta   90.00
_cell.angle_gamma   90.00
#
_symmetry.space_group_name_H-M   'P 1'
#
loop_
_entity.id
_entity.type
_entity.pdbx_description
1 polymer ?
#
loop_
_entity_poly.entity_id
_entity_poly.type
_entity_poly.pdbx_seq_one_letter_code
_entity_poly.pdbx_strand_id
1 'polypeptide(L)'
;LRPIIMTSLTTVMGALPLMLTTGPGAESRFTIGVTIFAGVAFATLVTLFIVPAFYNALARFTKSPEWNAQQIKSFEDRENMGQAAE
;
A
#
# COMPACT_ATOMS: atom_id res chain seq x y z
N LEU A 1 -3.58 -1.80 -8.03
CA LEU A 1 -4.42 -3.03 -7.93
C LEU A 1 -3.92 -4.14 -8.85
N ARG A 2 -3.77 -3.91 -10.17
CA ARG A 2 -3.22 -4.91 -11.12
C ARG A 2 -1.97 -5.66 -10.62
N PRO A 3 -0.95 -5.00 -10.06
CA PRO A 3 0.24 -5.70 -9.55
C PRO A 3 -0.01 -6.50 -8.27
N ILE A 4 -0.88 -6.02 -7.38
CA ILE A 4 -1.20 -6.66 -6.08
C ILE A 4 -1.95 -7.97 -6.31
N ILE A 5 -2.89 -7.96 -7.26
CA ILE A 5 -3.62 -9.18 -7.63
C ILE A 5 -2.68 -10.18 -8.33
N MET A 6 -1.75 -9.70 -9.16
CA MET A 6 -0.79 -10.57 -9.85
C MET A 6 0.15 -11.30 -8.87
N THR A 7 0.69 -10.58 -7.88
CA THR A 7 1.62 -11.17 -6.90
C THR A 7 0.91 -12.13 -5.95
N SER A 8 -0.25 -11.73 -5.41
CA SER A 8 -1.05 -12.60 -4.54
C SER A 8 -1.47 -13.90 -5.24
N LEU A 9 -1.89 -13.81 -6.51
CA LEU A 9 -2.23 -14.99 -7.32
C LEU A 9 -1.02 -15.90 -7.55
N THR A 10 0.14 -15.32 -7.84
CA THR A 10 1.40 -16.08 -8.00
C THR A 10 1.76 -16.84 -6.72
N THR A 11 1.64 -16.21 -5.56
CA THR A 11 1.93 -16.86 -4.27
C THR A 11 0.95 -18.00 -3.98
N VAL A 12 -0.34 -17.78 -4.22
CA VAL A 12 -1.37 -18.83 -4.06
C VAL A 12 -1.11 -20.00 -5.00
N MET A 13 -0.78 -19.72 -6.26
CA MET A 13 -0.42 -20.77 -7.24
C MET A 13 0.83 -21.55 -6.84
N GLY A 14 1.82 -20.90 -6.23
CA GLY A 14 3.01 -21.56 -5.68
C GLY A 14 2.72 -22.43 -4.45
N ALA A 15 1.72 -22.07 -3.64
CA ALA A 15 1.31 -22.82 -2.46
C ALA A 15 0.39 -24.02 -2.77
N LEU A 16 -0.39 -23.95 -3.86
CA LEU A 16 -1.28 -25.02 -4.32
C LEU A 16 -0.61 -26.41 -4.42
N PRO A 17 0.55 -26.60 -5.08
CA PRO A 17 1.17 -27.92 -5.18
C PRO A 17 1.60 -28.48 -3.82
N LEU A 18 1.92 -27.64 -2.83
CA LEU A 18 2.25 -28.09 -1.47
C LEU A 18 1.06 -28.73 -0.76
N MET A 19 -0.16 -28.30 -1.10
CA MET A 19 -1.41 -28.82 -0.54
C MET A 19 -1.92 -30.07 -1.27
N LEU A 20 -1.62 -30.19 -2.56
CA LEU A 20 -2.13 -31.27 -3.42
C LEU A 20 -1.19 -32.49 -3.49
N THR A 21 0.09 -32.34 -3.17
CA THR A 21 1.06 -33.43 -3.26
C THR A 21 0.99 -34.37 -2.06
N THR A 22 0.84 -35.65 -2.33
CA THR A 22 0.84 -36.73 -1.32
C THR A 22 2.20 -37.42 -1.27
N GLY A 23 2.66 -37.76 -0.07
CA GLY A 23 3.94 -38.44 0.16
C GLY A 23 4.45 -38.27 1.59
N PRO A 24 5.68 -38.71 1.88
CA PRO A 24 6.29 -38.52 3.20
C PRO A 24 6.33 -37.03 3.58
N GLY A 25 5.78 -36.69 4.74
CA GLY A 25 5.69 -35.31 5.22
C GLY A 25 4.59 -34.46 4.58
N ALA A 26 3.61 -35.08 3.89
CA ALA A 26 2.47 -34.38 3.30
C ALA A 26 1.67 -33.57 4.33
N GLU A 27 1.43 -34.10 5.53
CA GLU A 27 0.77 -33.38 6.64
C GLU A 27 1.43 -32.04 6.97
N SER A 28 2.76 -32.01 7.01
CA SER A 28 3.52 -30.81 7.33
C SER A 28 3.46 -29.78 6.20
N ARG A 29 3.55 -30.24 4.94
CA ARG A 29 3.42 -29.38 3.75
C ARG A 29 2.01 -28.82 3.59
N PHE A 30 1.00 -29.64 3.87
CA PHE A 30 -0.40 -29.25 3.87
C PHE A 30 -0.65 -28.13 4.88
N THR A 31 -0.16 -28.30 6.11
CA THR A 31 -0.27 -27.29 7.18
C THR A 31 0.36 -25.96 6.77
N ILE A 32 1.57 -26.00 6.20
CA ILE A 32 2.27 -24.80 5.72
C ILE A 32 1.51 -24.17 4.55
N GLY A 33 1.03 -24.98 3.60
CA GLY A 33 0.27 -24.52 2.43
C GLY A 33 -1.02 -23.79 2.80
N VAL A 34 -1.81 -24.36 3.73
CA VAL A 34 -3.04 -23.73 4.26
C VAL A 34 -2.71 -22.41 4.96
N THR A 35 -1.66 -22.38 5.78
CA THR A 35 -1.24 -21.18 6.52
C THR A 35 -0.86 -20.04 5.56
N ILE A 36 -0.09 -20.34 4.52
CA ILE A 36 0.31 -19.36 3.50
C ILE A 36 -0.90 -18.88 2.71
N PHE A 37 -1.77 -19.80 2.26
CA PHE A 37 -2.95 -19.46 1.50
C PHE A 37 -3.87 -18.51 2.27
N ALA A 38 -4.22 -18.87 3.52
CA ALA A 38 -5.05 -18.05 4.38
C ALA A 38 -4.38 -16.71 4.70
N GLY A 39 -3.08 -16.71 5.00
CA GLY A 39 -2.30 -15.51 5.30
C GLY A 39 -2.27 -14.53 4.13
N VAL A 40 -2.00 -15.01 2.91
CA VAL A 40 -1.95 -14.16 1.71
C VAL A 40 -3.34 -13.64 1.34
N ALA A 41 -4.37 -14.49 1.39
CA ALA A 41 -5.74 -14.06 1.11
C ALA A 41 -6.18 -12.97 2.09
N PHE A 42 -5.95 -13.19 3.39
CA PHE A 42 -6.29 -12.23 4.44
C PHE A 42 -5.47 -10.95 4.32
N ALA A 43 -4.14 -11.04 4.18
CA ALA A 43 -3.27 -9.89 4.03
C ALA A 43 -3.61 -9.05 2.79
N THR A 44 -3.99 -9.69 1.68
CA THR A 44 -4.40 -8.99 0.46
C THR A 44 -5.68 -8.19 0.69
N LEU A 45 -6.71 -8.81 1.30
CA LEU A 45 -7.96 -8.11 1.66
C LEU A 45 -7.73 -6.95 2.61
N VAL A 46 -6.99 -7.20 3.70
CA VAL A 46 -6.59 -6.19 4.68
C VAL A 46 -5.89 -5.04 3.97
N THR A 47 -4.86 -5.30 3.17
CA THR A 47 -4.10 -4.24 2.47
C THR A 47 -5.00 -3.42 1.54
N LEU A 48 -5.89 -4.06 0.80
CA LEU A 48 -6.76 -3.41 -0.18
C LEU A 48 -7.76 -2.45 0.48
N PHE A 49 -8.18 -2.71 1.72
CA PHE A 49 -9.13 -1.87 2.47
C PHE A 49 -8.46 -0.94 3.48
N ILE A 50 -7.49 -1.43 4.26
CA ILE A 50 -6.84 -0.68 5.34
C ILE A 50 -5.88 0.36 4.81
N VAL A 51 -5.08 0.07 3.78
CA VAL A 51 -4.14 1.06 3.22
C VAL A 51 -4.86 2.33 2.73
N PRO A 52 -5.93 2.25 1.91
CA PRO A 52 -6.65 3.46 1.51
C PRO A 52 -7.43 4.12 2.65
N ALA A 53 -7.95 3.34 3.61
CA ALA A 53 -8.62 3.91 4.79
C ALA A 53 -7.64 4.71 5.66
N PHE A 54 -6.45 4.17 5.93
CA PHE A 54 -5.38 4.86 6.62
C PHE A 54 -4.87 6.05 5.81
N TYR A 55 -4.69 5.91 4.50
CA TYR A 55 -4.30 7.02 3.65
C TYR A 55 -5.29 8.17 3.78
N ASN A 56 -6.60 7.92 3.70
CA ASN A 56 -7.61 8.96 3.90
C ASN A 56 -7.60 9.53 5.33
N ALA A 57 -7.40 8.71 6.35
CA ALA A 57 -7.34 9.18 7.73
C ALA A 57 -6.14 10.10 7.99
N LEU A 58 -4.95 9.74 7.50
CA LEU A 58 -3.73 10.54 7.64
C LEU A 58 -3.70 11.74 6.66
N ALA A 59 -4.19 11.57 5.43
CA ALA A 59 -4.20 12.63 4.42
C ALA A 59 -5.10 13.81 4.85
N ARG A 60 -6.13 13.59 5.68
CA ARG A 60 -6.91 14.68 6.28
C ARG A 60 -6.09 15.62 7.16
N PHE A 61 -4.97 15.16 7.72
CA PHE A 61 -4.04 15.99 8.49
C PHE A 61 -2.91 16.57 7.63
N THR A 62 -2.80 16.17 6.36
CA THR A 62 -1.75 16.63 5.44
C THR A 62 -2.34 17.68 4.49
N LYS A 63 -1.89 18.93 4.59
CA LYS A 63 -2.32 20.02 3.69
C LYS A 63 -1.81 19.76 2.26
N SER A 64 -2.61 20.11 1.25
CA SER A 64 -2.22 20.04 -0.17
C SER A 64 -0.87 20.76 -0.38
N PRO A 65 0.10 20.18 -1.11
CA PRO A 65 1.35 20.84 -1.49
C PRO A 65 1.15 22.22 -2.15
N GLU A 66 0.02 22.41 -2.84
CA GLU A 66 -0.34 23.68 -3.48
C GLU A 66 -0.58 24.80 -2.46
N TRP A 67 -1.04 24.49 -1.25
CA TRP A 67 -1.20 25.47 -0.16
C TRP A 67 0.16 26.06 0.25
N ASN A 68 1.20 25.23 0.28
CA ASN A 68 2.55 25.67 0.62
C ASN A 68 3.18 26.47 -0.53
N ALA A 69 2.95 26.05 -1.79
CA ALA A 69 3.44 26.76 -2.97
C ALA A 69 2.82 28.16 -3.13
N GLN A 70 1.52 28.30 -2.85
CA GLN A 70 0.83 29.60 -2.87
C GLN A 70 1.34 30.53 -1.78
N GLN A 71 1.63 30.01 -0.58
CA GLN A 71 2.24 30.81 0.47
C GLN A 71 3.60 31.35 0.05
N ILE A 72 4.48 30.49 -0.50
CA ILE A 72 5.81 30.91 -0.97
C ILE A 72 5.69 32.05 -1.99
N LYS A 73 4.80 31.92 -2.99
CA LYS A 73 4.53 32.99 -3.98
C LYS A 73 4.08 34.29 -3.31
N SER A 74 3.17 34.22 -2.34
CA SER A 74 2.69 35.40 -1.62
C SER A 74 3.74 36.08 -0.74
N PHE A 75 4.79 35.36 -0.34
CA PHE A 75 5.94 35.93 0.36
C PHE A 75 6.90 36.59 -0.64
N GLU A 76 7.15 35.94 -1.78
CA GLU A 76 8.00 36.45 -2.87
C GLU A 76 7.41 37.73 -3.52
N ASP A 77 6.10 37.78 -3.72
CA ASP A 77 5.40 38.98 -4.22
C ASP A 77 5.50 40.16 -3.22
N ARG A 78 5.44 39.87 -1.91
CA ARG A 78 5.59 40.89 -0.86
C ARG A 78 7.03 41.40 -0.76
N GLU A 79 8.01 40.55 -0.96
CA GLU A 79 9.43 40.91 -0.97
C GLU A 79 9.77 41.79 -2.19
N ASN A 80 9.27 41.41 -3.38
CA ASN A 80 9.43 42.19 -4.61
C ASN A 80 8.75 43.58 -4.53
N MET A 81 7.58 43.68 -3.91
CA MET A 81 6.91 44.97 -3.70
C MET A 81 7.66 45.87 -2.71
N GLY A 82 8.33 45.29 -1.71
CA GLY A 82 9.19 46.03 -0.77
C GLY A 82 10.44 46.58 -1.45
N GLN A 83 11.11 45.78 -2.28
CA GLN A 83 12.29 46.20 -3.05
C GLN A 83 11.98 47.25 -4.13
N ALA A 84 10.76 47.27 -4.66
CA ALA A 84 10.33 48.27 -5.64
C ALA A 84 9.93 49.62 -5.00
N ALA A 85 9.75 49.67 -3.67
CA ALA A 85 9.39 50.85 -2.92
C ALA A 85 10.58 51.54 -2.23
N GLU A 86 11.75 50.90 -2.23
CA GLU A 86 13.06 51.43 -1.80
C GLU A 86 13.84 52.00 -3.00
#